data_AF-Q2VNQ3-F1
#
_entry.id   AF-Q2VNQ3-F1
#
_cell.length_a   1.000
_cell.length_b   1.000
_cell.length_c   1.000
_cell.angle_alpha   90.00
_cell.angle_beta   90.00
_cell.angle_gamma   90.00
#
_symmetry.space_group_name_H-M   'P 1'
#
loop_
_entity.id
_entity.type
_entity.pdbx_description
1 polymer ?
#
loop_
_entity_poly.entity_id
_entity_poly.type
_entity_poly.pdbx_seq_one_letter_code
_entity_poly.pdbx_strand_id
1 'polypeptide(L)'
;RRRLPHVEMMMGTGNLTELTEADSGGVTAILLGLCSELGIRNVLTVQVSPHTRRTIEEHDAARRLMFAAAADNALPKGYGAGLLQLHDRAPYPSTSREIAETAAEVRDANFRIATAEDGIHVFNRAGHHVARDAFSLFPKLGVEADGAHAFYLGAELAKAETAFSLGKRYAQDDPLDWGCGADRPEEDKNRLREAGHTLRAKA
;
A
#
# COMPACT_ATOMS: atom_id res chain seq x y z
N ARG A 1 31.78 14.30 18.85
CA ARG A 1 32.95 13.42 18.59
C ARG A 1 34.34 14.04 18.90
N ARG A 2 34.50 15.30 19.36
CA ARG A 2 35.84 15.90 19.61
C ARG A 2 36.71 15.18 20.65
N ARG A 3 36.12 14.62 21.70
CA ARG A 3 36.87 13.92 22.78
C ARG A 3 37.09 12.44 22.51
N LEU A 4 36.10 11.76 21.93
CA LEU A 4 36.11 10.33 21.64
C LEU A 4 35.58 10.11 20.21
N PRO A 5 36.43 10.32 19.18
CA PRO A 5 35.97 10.27 17.79
C PRO A 5 35.70 8.85 17.28
N HIS A 6 36.36 7.84 17.86
CA HIS A 6 36.29 6.45 17.41
C HIS A 6 35.42 5.55 18.27
N VAL A 7 34.81 6.08 19.33
CA VAL A 7 33.93 5.28 20.20
C VAL A 7 32.60 5.05 19.48
N GLU A 8 32.16 3.79 19.51
CA GLU A 8 30.86 3.38 18.99
C GLU A 8 29.74 4.15 19.68
N MET A 9 28.73 4.53 18.89
CA MET A 9 27.55 5.23 19.40
C MET A 9 26.35 4.30 19.33
N MET A 10 25.47 4.46 20.32
CA MET A 10 24.13 3.91 20.29
C MET A 10 23.16 5.07 20.17
N MET A 11 22.22 5.00 19.22
CA MET A 11 21.14 5.98 19.09
C MET A 11 19.83 5.40 19.64
N GLY A 12 19.20 6.11 20.57
CA GLY A 12 17.81 5.85 20.96
C GLY A 12 16.87 6.60 20.02
N THR A 13 15.91 5.90 19.42
CA THR A 13 14.95 6.46 18.46
C THR A 13 13.55 6.64 19.04
N GLY A 14 13.24 5.92 20.13
CA GLY A 14 11.91 5.81 20.73
C GLY A 14 11.21 7.14 20.99
N ASN A 15 11.86 8.09 21.68
CA ASN A 15 11.22 9.36 22.04
C ASN A 15 10.68 10.12 20.83
N LEU A 16 11.44 10.17 19.72
CA LEU A 16 11.01 10.92 18.54
C LEU A 16 9.93 10.14 17.78
N THR A 17 10.05 8.81 17.66
CA THR A 17 9.01 8.01 17.00
C THR A 17 7.71 7.96 17.80
N GLU A 18 7.77 8.03 19.13
CA GLU A 18 6.62 7.85 20.03
C GLU A 18 5.90 9.17 20.37
N LEU A 19 6.67 10.25 20.58
CA LEU A 19 6.15 11.53 21.08
C LEU A 19 5.97 12.57 19.98
N THR A 20 5.98 12.15 18.72
CA THR A 20 5.70 13.00 17.57
C THR A 20 4.37 12.57 16.94
N GLU A 21 3.44 13.49 16.76
CA GLU A 21 2.17 13.25 16.07
C GLU A 21 2.40 13.19 14.54
N ALA A 22 3.10 12.14 14.09
CA ALA A 22 3.40 11.88 12.69
C ALA A 22 3.45 10.37 12.43
N ASP A 23 3.35 9.94 11.18
CA ASP A 23 3.50 8.53 10.84
C ASP A 23 4.92 8.04 11.16
N SER A 24 5.00 7.08 12.09
CA SER A 24 6.27 6.60 12.66
C SER A 24 7.23 6.02 11.61
N GLY A 25 6.74 5.43 10.52
CA GLY A 25 7.58 4.96 9.42
C GLY A 25 8.43 6.05 8.76
N GLY A 26 7.88 7.26 8.59
CA GLY A 26 8.62 8.40 8.02
C GLY A 26 9.68 8.95 8.98
N VAL A 27 9.33 9.08 10.25
CA VAL A 27 10.26 9.50 11.32
C VAL A 27 11.40 8.49 11.46
N THR A 28 11.08 7.20 11.47
CA THR A 28 12.04 6.10 11.49
C THR A 28 12.98 6.17 10.29
N ALA A 29 12.46 6.39 9.08
CA ALA A 29 13.28 6.52 7.87
C ALA A 29 14.33 7.63 8.01
N ILE A 30 13.95 8.80 8.51
CA ILE A 30 14.85 9.93 8.72
C ILE A 30 15.91 9.59 9.77
N LEU A 31 15.52 9.04 10.91
CA LEU A 31 16.43 8.66 11.99
C LEU A 31 17.46 7.63 11.55
N LEU A 32 17.05 6.64 10.77
CA LEU A 32 17.96 5.61 10.24
C LEU A 32 18.85 6.16 9.12
N GLY A 33 18.37 7.14 8.35
CA GLY A 33 19.22 7.92 7.44
C GLY A 33 20.34 8.64 8.21
N LEU A 34 20.01 9.33 9.31
CA LEU A 34 21.00 9.98 10.17
C LEU A 34 21.98 8.97 10.79
N CYS A 35 21.49 7.81 11.21
CA CYS A 35 22.36 6.73 11.69
C CYS A 35 23.35 6.30 10.61
N SER A 36 22.88 6.09 9.37
CA SER A 36 23.69 5.70 8.23
C SER A 36 24.80 6.73 7.94
N GLU A 37 24.44 8.00 7.81
CA GLU A 37 25.39 9.09 7.54
C GLU A 37 26.44 9.29 8.65
N LEU A 38 26.05 9.08 9.91
CA LEU A 38 26.94 9.22 11.06
C LEU A 38 27.75 7.95 11.39
N GLY A 39 27.50 6.85 10.67
CA GLY A 39 28.09 5.54 10.91
C GLY A 39 27.71 4.93 12.26
N ILE A 40 26.47 5.14 12.70
CA ILE A 40 25.91 4.57 13.95
C ILE A 40 25.42 3.15 13.63
N ARG A 41 25.99 2.16 14.31
CA ARG A 41 25.69 0.73 14.07
C ARG A 41 24.76 0.10 15.09
N ASN A 42 24.47 0.81 16.19
CA ASN A 42 23.63 0.32 17.28
C ASN A 42 22.43 1.26 17.47
N VAL A 43 21.23 0.71 17.36
CA VAL A 43 19.98 1.45 17.57
C VAL A 43 19.20 0.79 18.70
N LEU A 44 18.80 1.58 19.68
CA LEU A 44 17.90 1.17 20.75
C LEU A 44 16.47 1.53 20.37
N THR A 45 15.65 0.50 20.17
CA THR A 45 14.22 0.60 19.88
C THR A 45 13.40 -0.14 20.94
N VAL A 46 12.21 0.39 21.25
CA VAL A 46 11.24 -0.19 22.17
C VAL A 46 9.86 -0.11 21.56
N GLN A 47 9.06 -1.16 21.73
CA GLN A 47 7.68 -1.22 21.23
C GLN A 47 6.74 -1.34 22.41
N VAL A 48 6.43 -0.21 23.04
CA VAL A 48 5.54 -0.12 24.20
C VAL A 48 4.30 0.73 23.93
N SER A 49 4.40 1.69 23.02
CA SER A 49 3.32 2.61 22.69
C SER A 49 2.33 2.03 21.69
N PRO A 50 1.01 2.24 21.88
CA PRO A 50 0.00 1.96 20.86
C PRO A 50 0.18 2.78 19.57
N HIS A 51 0.91 3.90 19.61
CA HIS A 51 1.20 4.71 18.42
C HIS A 51 2.22 4.01 17.49
N THR A 52 3.27 3.43 18.06
CA THR A 52 4.41 2.86 17.32
C THR A 52 4.34 1.34 17.23
N ARG A 53 3.18 0.80 16.84
CA ARG A 53 2.89 -0.66 16.84
C ARG A 53 3.69 -1.48 15.84
N ARG A 54 4.37 -0.83 14.90
CA ARG A 54 5.20 -1.47 13.87
C ARG A 54 6.64 -0.96 13.89
N THR A 55 7.08 -0.35 14.99
CA THR A 55 8.39 0.29 15.06
C THR A 55 9.53 -0.68 14.76
N ILE A 56 9.43 -1.94 15.19
CA ILE A 56 10.49 -2.93 14.93
C ILE A 56 10.57 -3.23 13.43
N GLU A 57 9.44 -3.45 12.77
CA GLU A 57 9.35 -3.71 11.33
C GLU A 57 9.75 -2.49 10.49
N GLU A 58 9.41 -1.28 10.94
CA GLU A 58 9.83 -0.03 10.33
C GLU A 58 11.35 0.16 10.43
N HIS A 59 11.94 -0.09 11.60
CA HIS A 59 13.39 -0.04 11.79
C HIS A 59 14.10 -1.11 10.94
N ASP A 60 13.51 -2.31 10.81
CA ASP A 60 14.02 -3.38 9.95
C ASP A 60 13.99 -2.98 8.47
N ALA A 61 12.89 -2.40 8.00
CA ALA A 61 12.77 -1.92 6.63
C ALA A 61 13.74 -0.76 6.35
N ALA A 62 13.80 0.21 7.26
CA ALA A 62 14.66 1.39 7.13
C ALA A 62 16.15 1.04 7.17
N ARG A 63 16.60 0.19 8.10
CA ARG A 63 18.02 -0.20 8.16
C ARG A 63 18.46 -0.93 6.90
N ARG A 64 17.61 -1.79 6.30
CA ARG A 64 17.93 -2.50 5.05
C ARG A 64 18.03 -1.54 3.87
N LEU A 65 17.07 -0.61 3.76
CA LEU A 65 17.08 0.42 2.74
C LEU A 65 18.35 1.28 2.82
N MET A 66 18.68 1.80 4.01
CA MET A 66 19.84 2.67 4.20
C MET A 66 21.16 1.91 4.02
N PHE A 67 21.25 0.68 4.51
CA PHE A 67 22.44 -0.14 4.34
C PHE A 67 22.74 -0.42 2.86
N ALA A 68 21.72 -0.82 2.08
CA ALA A 68 21.89 -1.07 0.65
C ALA A 68 22.29 0.21 -0.11
N ALA A 69 21.61 1.33 0.17
CA ALA A 69 21.92 2.61 -0.44
C ALA A 69 23.34 3.10 -0.13
N ALA A 70 23.79 2.96 1.12
CA ALA A 70 25.14 3.33 1.52
C ALA A 70 26.21 2.43 0.90
N ALA A 71 25.96 1.11 0.82
CA ALA A 71 26.87 0.16 0.18
C ALA A 71 27.08 0.47 -1.32
N ASP A 72 26.01 0.89 -2.00
CA ASP A 72 26.03 1.25 -3.41
C ASP A 72 26.44 2.71 -3.67
N ASN A 73 26.71 3.50 -2.62
CA ASN A 73 26.95 4.94 -2.69
C ASN A 73 25.87 5.67 -3.53
N ALA A 74 24.62 5.34 -3.26
CA ALA A 74 23.46 5.79 -4.04
C ALA A 74 22.35 6.34 -3.13
N LEU A 75 21.37 7.00 -3.73
CA LEU A 75 20.19 7.47 -3.01
C LEU A 75 19.36 6.27 -2.53
N PRO A 76 18.69 6.35 -1.36
CA PRO A 76 17.81 5.29 -0.84
C PRO A 76 16.48 5.19 -1.61
N LYS A 77 16.58 4.87 -2.90
CA LYS A 77 15.47 4.80 -3.85
C LYS A 77 15.61 3.54 -4.70
N GLY A 78 14.55 2.74 -4.75
CA GLY A 78 14.49 1.55 -5.62
C GLY A 78 14.86 0.22 -4.97
N TYR A 79 15.30 0.22 -3.69
CA TYR A 79 15.65 -1.02 -2.97
C TYR A 79 14.46 -1.79 -2.39
N GLY A 80 13.28 -1.16 -2.33
CA GLY A 80 12.07 -1.77 -1.80
C GLY A 80 11.01 -0.73 -1.47
N ALA A 81 9.79 -1.21 -1.22
CA ALA A 81 8.63 -0.39 -0.86
C ALA A 81 8.21 -0.61 0.61
N GLY A 82 9.06 -1.23 1.44
CA GLY A 82 8.70 -1.59 2.82
C GLY A 82 8.23 -0.41 3.68
N LEU A 83 8.76 0.79 3.47
CA LEU A 83 8.35 2.00 4.19
C LEU A 83 7.19 2.77 3.53
N LEU A 84 6.72 2.36 2.35
CA LEU A 84 5.60 2.99 1.65
C LEU A 84 4.28 2.40 2.15
N GLN A 85 3.84 2.86 3.31
CA GLN A 85 2.66 2.34 4.00
C GLN A 85 1.37 2.94 3.42
N LEU A 86 1.23 4.28 3.44
CA LEU A 86 -0.01 4.97 3.09
C LEU A 86 -0.28 5.08 1.58
N HIS A 87 0.74 5.42 0.81
CA HIS A 87 0.65 5.68 -0.63
C HIS A 87 1.80 4.99 -1.38
N ASP A 88 1.58 4.73 -2.66
CA ASP A 88 2.61 4.16 -3.54
C ASP A 88 3.20 5.23 -4.45
N ARG A 89 4.44 5.01 -4.92
CA ARG A 89 5.14 5.94 -5.84
C ARG A 89 4.41 6.15 -7.17
N ALA A 90 3.69 5.12 -7.61
CA ALA A 90 2.91 5.12 -8.84
C ALA A 90 1.62 4.36 -8.53
N PRO A 91 0.55 5.04 -8.08
CA PRO A 91 -0.68 4.37 -7.66
C PRO A 91 -1.48 3.78 -8.82
N TYR A 92 -1.51 4.46 -9.97
CA TYR A 92 -2.35 4.07 -11.09
C TYR A 92 -1.53 3.31 -12.14
N PRO A 93 -1.83 2.04 -12.44
CA PRO A 93 -1.18 1.29 -13.51
C PRO A 93 -1.55 1.78 -14.91
N SER A 94 -2.75 2.36 -15.05
CA SER A 94 -3.34 2.74 -16.33
C SER A 94 -3.96 4.12 -16.22
N THR A 95 -3.98 4.81 -17.35
CA THR A 95 -4.68 6.09 -17.50
C THR A 95 -6.18 5.88 -17.63
N SER A 96 -6.96 6.93 -17.34
CA SER A 96 -8.43 6.90 -17.52
C SER A 96 -8.85 6.54 -18.95
N ARG A 97 -8.07 7.00 -19.94
CA ARG A 97 -8.28 6.68 -21.36
C ARG A 97 -8.08 5.20 -21.66
N GLU A 98 -6.98 4.60 -21.19
CA GLU A 98 -6.72 3.17 -21.38
C GLU A 98 -7.80 2.30 -20.72
N ILE A 99 -8.30 2.72 -19.56
CA ILE A 99 -9.41 2.03 -18.89
C ILE A 99 -10.70 2.15 -19.72
N ALA A 100 -11.01 3.33 -20.26
CA ALA A 100 -12.18 3.52 -21.11
C ALA A 100 -12.12 2.71 -22.41
N GLU A 101 -10.95 2.63 -23.05
CA GLU A 101 -10.69 1.78 -24.21
C GLU A 101 -10.92 0.31 -23.86
N THR A 102 -10.37 -0.16 -22.74
CA THR A 102 -10.59 -1.53 -22.24
C THR A 102 -12.07 -1.79 -21.96
N ALA A 103 -12.77 -0.86 -21.31
CA ALA A 103 -14.19 -0.98 -20.98
C ALA A 103 -15.06 -1.12 -22.24
N ALA A 104 -14.72 -0.41 -23.33
CA ALA A 104 -15.43 -0.49 -24.60
C ALA A 104 -15.29 -1.85 -25.30
N GLU A 105 -14.30 -2.67 -24.93
CA GLU A 105 -14.08 -4.02 -25.48
C GLU A 105 -14.76 -5.14 -24.67
N VAL A 106 -15.20 -4.86 -23.43
CA VAL A 106 -15.85 -5.86 -22.58
C VAL A 106 -17.23 -6.25 -23.14
N ARG A 107 -17.51 -7.56 -23.16
CA ARG A 107 -18.77 -8.14 -23.66
C ARG A 107 -19.50 -9.03 -22.65
N ASP A 108 -18.84 -9.39 -21.56
CA ASP A 108 -19.41 -10.21 -20.49
C ASP A 108 -20.02 -9.35 -19.36
N ALA A 109 -20.78 -10.00 -18.48
CA ALA A 109 -21.47 -9.34 -17.37
C ALA A 109 -20.57 -9.11 -16.14
N ASN A 110 -19.31 -9.58 -16.16
CA ASN A 110 -18.45 -9.51 -14.99
C ASN A 110 -17.98 -8.07 -14.76
N PHE A 111 -18.19 -7.59 -13.54
CA PHE A 111 -17.72 -6.28 -13.11
C PHE A 111 -16.20 -6.28 -12.94
N ARG A 112 -15.57 -5.30 -13.57
CA ARG A 112 -14.17 -4.96 -13.41
C ARG A 112 -14.10 -3.61 -12.73
N ILE A 113 -13.24 -3.50 -11.71
CA ILE A 113 -12.98 -2.26 -10.99
C ILE A 113 -11.53 -1.86 -11.24
N ALA A 114 -11.30 -0.59 -11.49
CA ALA A 114 -9.98 0.00 -11.65
C ALA A 114 -9.93 1.39 -11.00
N THR A 115 -8.74 1.88 -10.70
CA THR A 115 -8.53 3.25 -10.25
C THR A 115 -7.60 4.00 -11.19
N ALA A 116 -7.91 5.26 -11.44
CA ALA A 116 -7.09 6.21 -12.20
C ALA A 116 -7.15 7.60 -11.56
N GLU A 117 -6.47 8.57 -12.15
CA GLU A 117 -6.37 9.94 -11.63
C GLU A 117 -7.73 10.66 -11.50
N ASP A 118 -8.73 10.27 -12.30
CA ASP A 118 -10.07 10.85 -12.32
C ASP A 118 -11.07 10.14 -11.39
N GLY A 119 -10.80 8.91 -10.97
CA GLY A 119 -11.60 8.22 -9.95
C GLY A 119 -11.53 6.69 -9.96
N ILE A 120 -12.59 6.10 -9.43
CA ILE A 120 -12.87 4.67 -9.41
C ILE A 120 -13.72 4.37 -10.65
N HIS A 121 -13.23 3.46 -11.48
CA HIS A 121 -13.89 2.99 -12.69
C HIS A 121 -14.51 1.64 -12.39
N VAL A 122 -15.79 1.48 -12.70
CA VAL A 122 -16.48 0.18 -12.68
C VAL A 122 -17.14 -0.05 -14.03
N PHE A 123 -16.89 -1.21 -14.64
CA PHE A 123 -17.37 -1.48 -15.98
C PHE A 123 -17.63 -2.96 -16.25
N ASN A 124 -18.58 -3.21 -17.15
CA ASN A 124 -18.88 -4.51 -17.75
C ASN A 124 -19.59 -4.27 -19.11
N ARG A 125 -20.23 -5.28 -19.70
CA ARG A 125 -21.01 -5.10 -20.94
C ARG A 125 -22.18 -4.11 -20.84
N ALA A 126 -22.71 -3.85 -19.65
CA ALA A 126 -23.88 -3.01 -19.44
C ALA A 126 -23.52 -1.52 -19.36
N GLY A 127 -22.27 -1.19 -19.01
CA GLY A 127 -21.82 0.18 -18.97
C GLY A 127 -20.45 0.37 -18.32
N HIS A 128 -19.99 1.61 -18.36
CA HIS A 128 -18.78 2.10 -17.68
C HIS A 128 -19.15 3.34 -16.86
N HIS A 129 -18.89 3.29 -15.56
CA HIS A 129 -19.18 4.35 -14.63
C HIS A 129 -17.92 4.78 -13.89
N VAL A 130 -17.77 6.09 -13.68
CA VAL A 130 -16.66 6.69 -12.94
C VAL A 130 -17.25 7.55 -11.82
N ALA A 131 -16.68 7.44 -10.63
CA ALA A 131 -16.97 8.32 -9.50
C ALA A 131 -15.76 8.36 -8.54
N ARG A 132 -15.84 9.18 -7.49
CA ARG A 132 -14.78 9.28 -6.46
C ARG A 132 -15.10 8.53 -5.17
N ASP A 133 -16.31 8.00 -5.05
CA ASP A 133 -16.81 7.28 -3.89
C ASP A 133 -17.61 6.04 -4.31
N ALA A 134 -17.61 5.01 -3.46
CA ALA A 134 -18.28 3.74 -3.70
C ALA A 134 -19.81 3.88 -3.76
N PHE A 135 -20.39 4.74 -2.92
CA PHE A 135 -21.85 4.89 -2.81
C PHE A 135 -22.49 5.50 -4.06
N SER A 136 -21.78 6.36 -4.79
CA SER A 136 -22.23 6.91 -6.06
C SER A 136 -22.16 5.92 -7.23
N LEU A 137 -21.38 4.85 -7.09
CA LEU A 137 -21.26 3.79 -8.10
C LEU A 137 -22.27 2.67 -7.88
N PHE A 138 -22.52 2.30 -6.63
CA PHE A 138 -23.33 1.11 -6.29
C PHE A 138 -24.73 1.08 -6.93
N PRO A 139 -25.54 2.17 -6.93
CA PRO A 139 -26.86 2.18 -7.58
C PRO A 139 -26.83 1.99 -9.10
N LYS A 140 -25.66 2.11 -9.73
CA LYS A 140 -25.51 1.96 -11.19
C LYS A 140 -25.23 0.51 -11.60
N LEU A 141 -25.03 -0.39 -10.63
CA LEU A 141 -24.62 -1.77 -10.90
C LEU A 141 -25.80 -2.73 -11.12
N GLY A 142 -27.01 -2.38 -10.69
CA GLY A 142 -28.19 -3.23 -10.90
C GLY A 142 -28.12 -4.59 -10.19
N VAL A 143 -27.50 -4.63 -9.00
CA VAL A 143 -27.28 -5.86 -8.21
C VAL A 143 -28.19 -5.97 -6.98
N GLU A 144 -29.28 -5.19 -6.93
CA GLU A 144 -30.17 -5.09 -5.76
C GLU A 144 -30.87 -6.42 -5.45
N ALA A 145 -31.08 -7.26 -6.46
CA ALA A 145 -31.70 -8.57 -6.32
C ALA A 145 -30.70 -9.71 -5.99
N ASP A 146 -29.39 -9.42 -5.95
CA ASP A 146 -28.33 -10.40 -5.67
C ASP A 146 -27.46 -9.95 -4.50
N GLY A 147 -27.86 -10.37 -3.30
CA GLY A 147 -27.17 -9.97 -2.07
C GLY A 147 -25.70 -10.38 -2.01
N ALA A 148 -25.33 -11.51 -2.64
CA ALA A 148 -23.94 -11.97 -2.63
C ALA A 148 -23.07 -11.11 -3.54
N HIS A 149 -23.53 -10.82 -4.76
CA HIS A 149 -22.83 -9.92 -5.68
C HIS A 149 -22.80 -8.49 -5.15
N ALA A 150 -23.90 -8.00 -4.57
CA ALA A 150 -23.96 -6.70 -3.90
C ALA A 150 -22.89 -6.57 -2.81
N PHE A 151 -22.77 -7.57 -1.93
CA PHE A 151 -21.78 -7.57 -0.86
C PHE A 151 -20.34 -7.53 -1.41
N TYR A 152 -20.03 -8.41 -2.37
CA TYR A 152 -18.70 -8.45 -3.01
C TYR A 152 -18.33 -7.11 -3.65
N LEU A 153 -19.23 -6.54 -4.46
CA LEU A 153 -18.99 -5.26 -5.14
C LEU A 153 -18.86 -4.11 -4.14
N GLY A 154 -19.66 -4.10 -3.07
CA GLY A 154 -19.53 -3.12 -2.00
C GLY A 154 -18.16 -3.18 -1.33
N ALA A 155 -17.66 -4.37 -1.02
CA ALA A 155 -16.34 -4.56 -0.41
C ALA A 155 -15.20 -4.11 -1.34
N GLU A 156 -15.25 -4.49 -2.62
CA GLU A 156 -14.24 -4.10 -3.60
C GLU A 156 -14.27 -2.60 -3.91
N LEU A 157 -15.45 -1.99 -4.02
CA LEU A 157 -15.57 -0.54 -4.23
C LEU A 157 -15.05 0.26 -3.03
N ALA A 158 -15.34 -0.17 -1.79
CA ALA A 158 -14.79 0.48 -0.60
C ALA A 158 -13.26 0.38 -0.53
N LYS A 159 -12.70 -0.78 -0.93
CA LYS A 159 -11.25 -0.96 -1.07
C LYS A 159 -10.67 -0.05 -2.15
N ALA A 160 -11.33 0.07 -3.31
CA ALA A 160 -10.93 0.96 -4.39
C ALA A 160 -11.00 2.44 -3.99
N GLU A 161 -12.02 2.84 -3.22
CA GLU A 161 -12.15 4.21 -2.68
C GLU A 161 -11.03 4.54 -1.70
N THR A 162 -10.71 3.63 -0.79
CA THR A 162 -9.58 3.79 0.13
C THR A 162 -8.27 3.95 -0.64
N ALA A 163 -8.06 3.10 -1.65
CA ALA A 163 -6.87 3.13 -2.47
C ALA A 163 -6.77 4.42 -3.29
N PHE A 164 -7.86 4.86 -3.92
CA PHE A 164 -7.92 6.11 -4.66
C PHE A 164 -7.62 7.32 -3.75
N SER A 165 -8.25 7.37 -2.58
CA SER A 165 -8.12 8.48 -1.63
C SER A 165 -6.70 8.66 -1.11
N LEU A 166 -5.99 7.55 -0.90
CA LEU A 166 -4.63 7.56 -0.36
C LEU A 166 -3.54 7.54 -1.43
N GLY A 167 -3.89 7.36 -2.71
CA GLY A 167 -2.88 7.10 -3.75
C GLY A 167 -2.18 5.76 -3.51
N LYS A 168 -2.95 4.72 -3.19
CA LYS A 168 -2.51 3.33 -3.10
C LYS A 168 -2.83 2.57 -4.39
N ARG A 169 -1.97 1.64 -4.77
CA ARG A 169 -2.24 0.74 -5.88
C ARG A 169 -3.37 -0.21 -5.52
N TYR A 170 -4.44 -0.14 -6.30
CA TYR A 170 -5.56 -1.08 -6.24
C TYR A 170 -5.37 -2.19 -7.26
N ALA A 171 -5.63 -3.42 -6.82
CA ALA A 171 -5.87 -4.57 -7.67
C ALA A 171 -7.09 -5.30 -7.13
N GLN A 172 -8.04 -5.62 -8.01
CA GLN A 172 -9.25 -6.33 -7.64
C GLN A 172 -8.89 -7.71 -7.09
N ASP A 173 -9.62 -8.17 -6.08
CA ASP A 173 -9.38 -9.43 -5.34
C ASP A 173 -8.05 -9.51 -4.54
N ASP A 174 -7.13 -8.57 -4.73
CA ASP A 174 -5.89 -8.48 -3.96
C ASP A 174 -6.03 -7.53 -2.75
N PRO A 175 -5.41 -7.84 -1.60
CA PRO A 175 -5.33 -6.90 -0.49
C PRO A 175 -4.43 -5.71 -0.84
N LEU A 176 -4.66 -4.55 -0.22
CA LEU A 176 -3.75 -3.41 -0.31
C LEU A 176 -2.41 -3.74 0.39
N ASP A 177 -1.28 -3.42 -0.24
CA ASP A 177 0.07 -3.65 0.33
C ASP A 177 0.49 -2.51 1.25
N TRP A 178 0.33 -2.65 2.55
CA TRP A 178 0.70 -1.63 3.54
C TRP A 178 2.21 -1.56 3.86
N GLY A 179 3.08 -2.16 3.05
CA GLY A 179 4.51 -2.22 3.33
C GLY A 179 4.78 -3.03 4.60
N CYS A 180 5.55 -2.44 5.53
CA CYS A 180 5.76 -2.97 6.88
C CYS A 180 4.66 -2.58 7.88
N GLY A 181 3.73 -1.72 7.49
CA GLY A 181 2.66 -1.20 8.36
C GLY A 181 1.57 -2.23 8.72
N ALA A 182 1.50 -3.34 7.98
CA ALA A 182 0.63 -4.47 8.29
C ALA A 182 1.34 -5.79 8.00
N ASP A 183 0.79 -6.88 8.51
CA ASP A 183 1.27 -8.22 8.17
C ASP A 183 0.94 -8.52 6.71
N ARG A 184 1.89 -9.14 6.01
CA ARG A 184 1.70 -9.56 4.63
C ARG A 184 1.14 -10.97 4.63
N PRO A 185 0.10 -11.26 3.82
CA PRO A 185 -0.33 -12.63 3.61
C PRO A 185 0.85 -13.46 3.11
N GLU A 186 1.06 -14.63 3.71
CA GLU A 186 2.09 -15.55 3.26
C GLU A 186 1.67 -16.10 1.89
N GLU A 187 2.32 -15.64 0.83
CA GLU A 187 2.11 -16.18 -0.50
C GLU A 187 2.85 -17.50 -0.65
N ASP A 188 2.11 -18.58 -0.84
CA ASP A 188 2.69 -19.84 -1.31
C ASP A 188 3.16 -19.66 -2.76
N LYS A 189 4.45 -19.33 -2.90
CA LYS A 189 5.11 -19.07 -4.19
C LYS A 189 5.08 -20.26 -5.15
N ASN A 190 4.68 -21.45 -4.68
CA ASN A 190 4.56 -22.66 -5.48
C ASN A 190 3.15 -22.90 -6.04
N ARG A 191 2.18 -22.04 -5.71
CA ARG A 191 0.80 -22.16 -6.18
C ARG A 191 0.41 -20.93 -7.00
N LEU A 192 -0.01 -21.16 -8.25
CA LEU A 192 -0.75 -20.14 -9.01
C LEU A 192 -2.03 -19.81 -8.21
N ARG A 193 -2.21 -18.52 -7.89
CA ARG A 193 -3.43 -18.07 -7.21
C ARG A 193 -4.65 -18.51 -8.03
N GLU A 194 -5.64 -19.07 -7.34
CA GLU A 194 -6.93 -19.37 -7.97
C GLU A 194 -7.55 -18.06 -8.47
N ALA A 195 -8.12 -18.07 -9.68
CA ALA A 195 -8.72 -16.89 -10.26
C ALA A 195 -9.77 -16.31 -9.29
N GLY A 196 -9.69 -14.99 -9.05
CA GLY A 196 -10.57 -14.27 -8.16
C GLY A 196 -12.04 -14.56 -8.41
N HIS A 197 -12.82 -14.59 -7.33
CA HIS A 197 -14.23 -14.96 -7.35
C HIS A 197 -15.07 -13.89 -8.04
N THR A 198 -15.05 -13.85 -9.37
CA THR A 198 -16.30 -13.56 -10.09
C THR A 198 -17.18 -14.78 -9.91
N LEU A 199 -17.88 -14.82 -8.77
CA LEU A 199 -18.83 -15.86 -8.41
C LEU A 199 -19.73 -16.11 -9.63
N ARG A 200 -19.57 -17.28 -10.25
CA ARG A 200 -20.41 -17.68 -11.38
C ARG A 200 -21.85 -17.60 -10.90
N ALA A 201 -22.64 -16.72 -11.52
CA ALA A 201 -24.08 -16.70 -11.32
C ALA A 201 -24.59 -18.14 -11.45
N LYS A 202 -25.27 -18.64 -10.40
CA LYS A 202 -25.91 -19.95 -10.49
C LYS A 202 -26.96 -19.86 -11.60
N ALA A 203 -26.86 -20.78 -12.55
CA ALA A 203 -27.82 -20.99 -13.63
C ALA A 203 -29.22 -21.27 -13.11
#